data_AF-A0A1V4R0G3-F1
#
_entry.id   AF-A0A1V4R0G3-F1
#
_cell.length_a   1.000
_cell.length_b   1.000
_cell.length_c   1.000
_cell.angle_alpha   90.00
_cell.angle_beta   90.00
_cell.angle_gamma   90.00
#
_symmetry.space_group_name_H-M   'P 1'
#
loop_
_entity.id
_entity.type
_entity.pdbx_description
1 polymer ?
#
loop_
_entity_poly.entity_id
_entity_poly.type
_entity_poly.pdbx_seq_one_letter_code
_entity_poly.pdbx_strand_id
1 'polypeptide(L)' 'MARQFEIIFEKSGAVLVAELLESEAPITCENFWEALAEPLRRELHHGGETGPEMWSATQERPALRKLHRLA' A
#
# COMPACT_ATOMS: atom_id res chain seq x y z
N MET A 1 7.92 -0.92 18.65
CA MET A 1 7.75 -2.13 17.83
C MET A 1 7.23 -1.64 16.49
N ALA A 2 7.86 -2.06 15.39
CA ALA A 2 7.40 -1.67 14.05
C ALA A 2 6.02 -2.30 13.78
N ARG A 3 5.10 -1.52 13.20
CA ARG A 3 3.81 -2.05 12.74
C ARG A 3 4.01 -3.05 11.61
N GLN A 4 3.15 -4.06 11.54
CA GLN A 4 3.20 -5.11 10.52
C GLN A 4 1.86 -5.22 9.80
N PHE A 5 1.89 -5.61 8.53
CA PHE A 5 0.70 -5.85 7.71
C PHE A 5 0.84 -7.14 6.89
N GLU A 6 -0.31 -7.69 6.49
CA GLU A 6 -0.36 -8.91 5.68
C GLU A 6 -0.61 -8.58 4.20
N ILE A 7 0.02 -9.37 3.33
CA ILE A 7 -0.25 -9.40 1.88
C ILE A 7 -0.76 -10.79 1.55
N ILE A 8 -2.01 -10.86 1.08
CA ILE A 8 -2.72 -12.12 0.82
C ILE A 8 -2.90 -12.31 -0.69
N PHE A 9 -2.35 -13.39 -1.24
CA PHE A 9 -2.54 -13.79 -2.63
C PHE A 9 -3.64 -14.84 -2.74
N GLU A 10 -4.90 -14.41 -2.77
CA GLU A 10 -6.09 -15.27 -2.66
C GLU A 10 -6.06 -16.50 -3.59
N LYS A 11 -5.62 -16.34 -4.85
CA LYS A 11 -5.57 -17.44 -5.83
C LYS A 11 -4.60 -18.56 -5.44
N SER A 12 -3.48 -18.22 -4.79
CA SER A 12 -2.45 -19.18 -4.39
C SER A 12 -2.56 -19.62 -2.93
N GLY A 13 -3.31 -18.87 -2.11
CA GLY A 13 -3.36 -19.04 -0.66
C GLY A 13 -2.10 -18.55 0.08
N ALA A 14 -1.12 -17.97 -0.62
CA ALA A 14 0.08 -17.44 0.01
C ALA A 14 -0.26 -16.19 0.85
N VAL A 15 0.30 -16.13 2.06
CA VAL A 15 0.21 -15.00 2.98
C VAL A 15 1.62 -14.58 3.36
N LEU A 16 1.94 -13.31 3.18
CA LEU A 16 3.21 -12.72 3.58
C LEU A 16 2.96 -11.69 4.69
N VAL A 17 3.86 -11.61 5.65
CA VAL A 17 3.87 -10.57 6.69
C VAL A 17 5.02 -9.62 6.40
N ALA A 18 4.74 -8.33 6.35
CA ALA A 18 5.72 -7.28 6.08
C ALA A 18 5.75 -6.25 7.22
N GLU A 19 6.93 -5.72 7.52
CA GLU A 19 7.12 -4.65 8.50
C GLU A 19 7.08 -3.29 7.83
N LEU A 20 6.49 -2.30 8.50
CA LEU A 20 6.57 -0.90 8.08
C LEU A 20 7.91 -0.30 8.50
N LEU A 21 8.57 0.37 7.55
CA LEU A 21 9.84 1.07 7.73
C LEU A 21 9.62 2.49 8.27
N GLU A 22 9.06 2.56 9.47
CA GLU A 22 8.62 3.83 10.07
C GLU A 22 9.76 4.81 10.36
N SER A 23 10.98 4.31 10.58
CA SER A 23 12.19 5.13 10.75
C SER A 23 12.63 5.82 9.46
N GLU A 24 12.44 5.16 8.33
CA GLU A 24 12.92 5.58 7.01
C GLU A 24 11.87 6.43 6.28
N ALA A 25 10.58 6.08 6.44
CA ALA A 25 9.48 6.70 5.71
C ALA A 25 8.24 6.93 6.61
N PRO A 26 8.34 7.75 7.67
CA PRO A 26 7.29 7.87 8.70
C PRO A 26 5.94 8.32 8.13
N ILE A 27 5.92 9.39 7.31
CA ILE A 27 4.69 9.95 6.72
C ILE A 27 4.03 8.95 5.77
N THR A 28 4.82 8.25 4.95
CA THR A 28 4.31 7.24 4.02
C THR A 28 3.70 6.06 4.78
N CYS A 29 4.38 5.59 5.83
CA CYS A 29 3.91 4.49 6.66
C CYS A 29 2.61 4.84 7.40
N GLU A 30 2.49 6.05 7.94
CA GLU A 30 1.26 6.52 8.58
C GLU A 30 0.10 6.58 7.59
N ASN A 31 0.31 7.21 6.44
CA ASN A 31 -0.72 7.31 5.39
C ASN A 31 -1.18 5.94 4.89
N PHE A 32 -0.24 5.02 4.67
CA PHE A 32 -0.50 3.65 4.26
C PHE A 32 -1.29 2.88 5.33
N TRP A 33 -0.85 2.96 6.59
CA TRP A 33 -1.50 2.26 7.70
C TRP A 33 -2.94 2.69 7.89
N GLU A 34 -3.18 3.99 7.92
CA GLU A 34 -4.52 4.54 8.02
C GLU A 34 -5.38 4.22 6.77
N ALA A 35 -4.77 4.08 5.58
CA ALA A 35 -5.49 3.67 4.37
C ALA A 35 -5.91 2.19 4.41
N LEU A 36 -5.23 1.38 5.23
CA LEU A 36 -5.58 -0.01 5.54
C LEU A 36 -6.54 -0.14 6.74
N ALA A 37 -7.27 0.92 7.10
CA ALA A 37 -8.30 0.83 8.15
C ALA A 37 -9.31 -0.33 7.92
N GLU A 38 -9.51 -0.69 6.65
CA GLU A 38 -10.19 -1.92 6.23
C GLU A 38 -9.31 -2.70 5.23
N PRO A 39 -9.44 -4.04 5.16
CA PRO A 39 -8.68 -4.85 4.18
C PRO A 39 -8.92 -4.39 2.74
N LEU A 40 -7.85 -3.98 2.06
CA LEU A 40 -7.90 -3.57 0.65
C LEU A 40 -7.74 -4.79 -0.27
N ARG A 41 -8.78 -5.07 -1.06
CA ARG A 41 -8.73 -6.05 -2.15
C ARG A 41 -8.61 -5.35 -3.49
N ARG A 42 -7.56 -5.64 -4.26
CA ARG A 42 -7.29 -5.04 -5.57
C ARG A 42 -6.73 -6.08 -6.54
N GLU A 43 -6.89 -5.80 -7.83
CA GLU A 43 -6.21 -6.57 -8.87
C GLU A 43 -4.71 -6.33 -8.77
N LEU A 44 -3.94 -7.42 -8.89
CA LEU A 44 -2.49 -7.39 -8.84
C LEU A 44 -1.92 -7.45 -10.25
N HIS A 45 -1.03 -6.53 -10.56
CA HIS A 45 -0.34 -6.44 -11.85
C HIS A 45 1.12 -6.85 -11.69
N HIS A 46 1.68 -7.48 -12.72
CA HIS A 46 3.12 -7.75 -12.82
C HIS A 46 3.78 -6.61 -13.61
N GLY A 47 4.86 -6.03 -13.07
CA GLY A 47 5.63 -4.99 -13.74
C GLY A 47 6.35 -5.54 -14.98
N GLY A 48 6.37 -4.79 -16.08
CA GLY A 48 7.01 -5.21 -17.33
C GLY A 48 8.45 -4.70 -17.52
N GLU A 49 8.85 -3.68 -16.75
CA GLU A 49 10.02 -2.85 -17.08
C GLU A 49 11.12 -2.89 -16.00
N THR A 50 10.75 -3.11 -14.74
CA THR A 50 11.60 -2.89 -13.56
C THR A 50 12.09 -4.19 -12.90
N GLY A 51 11.99 -5.32 -13.61
CA GLY A 51 12.39 -6.63 -13.12
C GLY A 51 11.26 -7.35 -12.37
N PRO A 52 11.56 -8.15 -11.32
CA PRO A 52 10.55 -8.86 -10.54
C PRO A 52 9.74 -7.90 -9.66
N GLU A 53 8.64 -7.39 -10.19
CA GLU A 53 7.77 -6.42 -9.53
C GLU A 53 6.30 -6.84 -9.60
N MET A 54 5.58 -6.63 -8.51
CA MET A 54 4.12 -6.71 -8.48
C MET A 54 3.55 -5.44 -7.84
N TRP A 55 2.47 -4.90 -8.42
CA TRP A 55 1.86 -3.67 -7.94
C TRP A 55 0.33 -3.70 -8.06
N SER A 56 -0.33 -2.87 -7.26
CA SER A 56 -1.76 -2.58 -7.38
C SER A 56 -1.98 -1.10 -7.13
N ALA A 57 -2.92 -0.49 -7.86
CA ALA A 57 -3.30 0.88 -7.61
C ALA A 57 -4.19 0.97 -6.37
N THR A 58 -3.77 1.76 -5.37
CA THR A 58 -4.63 2.14 -4.26
C THR A 58 -5.52 3.31 -4.67
N GLN A 59 -6.71 3.39 -4.08
CA GLN A 59 -7.62 4.50 -4.37
C GLN A 59 -7.12 5.74 -3.64
N GLU A 60 -7.10 6.91 -4.30
CA GLU A 60 -6.73 8.15 -3.62
C GLU A 60 -7.68 8.44 -2.46
N ARG A 61 -7.12 8.91 -1.34
CA ARG A 61 -7.96 9.56 -0.31
C ARG A 61 -8.62 10.81 -0.89
N PRO A 62 -9.91 11.06 -0.62
CA PRO A 62 -10.55 12.33 -0.94
C PRO A 62 -9.84 13.56 -0.37
N ALA A 63 -9.02 13.40 0.68
CA ALA A 63 -8.30 14.48 1.35
C ALA A 63 -7.18 15.12 0.52
N LEU A 64 -6.54 14.39 -0.42
CA LEU A 64 -5.50 14.94 -1.29
C LEU A 64 -6.07 15.85 -2.40
N ARG A 65 -7.37 15.75 -2.71
CA ARG A 65 -8.03 16.64 -3.68
C ARG A 65 -8.13 18.11 -3.23
N LYS A 66 -7.97 18.42 -1.94
CA LYS A 66 -8.00 19.80 -1.44
C LYS A 66 -6.70 20.58 -1.68
N LEU A 67 -5.57 19.89 -1.88
CA LEU A 67 -4.28 20.57 -2.12
C LEU A 67 -4.06 20.93 -3.60
N HIS A 68 -4.67 20.20 -4.53
CA HIS A 68 -4.55 20.48 -5.98
C HIS A 68 -5.56 21.51 -6.53
N ARG A 69 -6.39 22.13 -5.67
CA ARG A 69 -7.32 23.22 -6.08
C ARG A 69 -6.90 24.62 -5.60
N LEU A 70 -5.67 24.76 -5.10
CA LEU A 70 -5.11 26.05 -4.64
C LEU A 70 -3.84 26.46 -5.43
N ALA A 71 -3.75 26.04 -6.69
CA ALA A 71 -2.77 26.56 -7.64
C ALA A 71 -3.48 27.15 -8.86
#